data_AF-C6T8H8-F1
#
_entry.id   AF-C6T8H8-F1
#
_cell.length_a   1.000
_cell.length_b   1.000
_cell.length_c   1.000
_cell.angle_alpha   90.00
_cell.angle_beta   90.00
_cell.angle_gamma   90.00
#
_symmetry.space_group_name_H-M   'P 1'
#
loop_
_entity.id
_entity.type
_entity.pdbx_description
1 polymer ?
#
loop_
_entity_poly.entity_id
_entity_poly.type
_entity_poly.pdbx_seq_one_letter_code
_entity_poly.pdbx_strand_id
1 'polypeptide(L)'
;MSQVCTSLRDAVNNDILPWLNVIVQRPLSWRLNDEILIKITSKANGRLKTLALINCMHVTDHGLQRVVQQNPLINKLHIPACTGITPEGVLGAVKTLCQRSNCLKTLSINGIYNIQKEHLDMLIMNLGKNQPLEEQQKQQQPVYYHERCSFSVFKQEESWRLIDLEICPRCFEVRMVYDCPKEHCTRREWPLAPCRGCNFCIPRCENCGGCIESGEVEEGACEDIFCLECWLQLPKCSFCNKPYCKQHTNWWCTSSDSSLICKVCDENSHGYTYTDVL
;
A
#
# COMPACT_ATOMS: atom_id res chain seq x y z
N MET A 1 -4.10 -25.35 1.65
CA MET A 1 -5.51 -25.64 2.01
C MET A 1 -5.79 -27.15 2.05
N SER A 2 -4.98 -27.94 2.77
CA SER A 2 -5.17 -29.39 2.92
C SER A 2 -5.80 -29.80 4.25
N GLN A 3 -6.21 -28.83 5.09
CA GLN A 3 -6.73 -29.07 6.44
C GLN A 3 -8.18 -28.59 6.64
N VAL A 4 -9.00 -28.62 5.59
CA VAL A 4 -10.45 -28.36 5.68
C VAL A 4 -11.21 -29.57 5.16
N CYS A 5 -12.41 -29.80 5.69
CA CYS A 5 -13.24 -30.94 5.27
C CYS A 5 -13.53 -30.87 3.77
N THR A 6 -13.65 -32.05 3.13
CA THR A 6 -13.86 -32.18 1.68
C THR A 6 -15.06 -31.36 1.21
N SER A 7 -16.15 -31.36 1.97
CA SER A 7 -17.36 -30.60 1.64
C SER A 7 -17.12 -29.09 1.57
N LEU A 8 -16.42 -28.50 2.54
CA LEU A 8 -16.12 -27.06 2.52
C LEU A 8 -15.15 -26.72 1.39
N ARG A 9 -14.15 -27.57 1.15
CA ARG A 9 -13.21 -27.40 0.04
C ARG A 9 -13.94 -27.41 -1.31
N ASP A 10 -14.86 -28.35 -1.50
CA ASP A 10 -15.58 -28.52 -2.75
C ASP A 10 -16.60 -27.40 -2.95
N ALA A 11 -17.30 -26.96 -1.90
CA ALA A 11 -18.16 -25.78 -1.94
C ALA A 11 -17.39 -24.51 -2.37
N VAL A 12 -16.22 -24.27 -1.78
CA VAL A 12 -15.36 -23.12 -2.11
C VAL A 12 -14.75 -23.22 -3.51
N ASN A 13 -14.49 -24.43 -4.00
CA ASN A 13 -13.96 -24.64 -5.36
C ASN A 13 -15.04 -24.46 -6.44
N ASN A 14 -16.29 -24.78 -6.12
CA ASN A 14 -17.41 -24.68 -7.06
C ASN A 14 -18.06 -23.29 -7.06
N ASP A 15 -17.88 -22.50 -6.00
CA ASP A 15 -18.32 -21.11 -5.97
C ASP A 15 -17.27 -20.17 -6.59
N ILE A 16 -17.72 -19.35 -7.54
CA ILE A 16 -16.90 -18.36 -8.24
C ILE A 16 -16.77 -17.04 -7.46
N LEU A 17 -17.77 -16.69 -6.65
CA LEU A 17 -17.88 -15.37 -6.04
C LEU A 17 -16.68 -15.01 -5.16
N PRO A 18 -16.11 -15.94 -4.34
CA PRO A 18 -14.92 -15.66 -3.55
C PRO A 18 -13.67 -15.33 -4.39
N TRP A 19 -13.62 -15.82 -5.63
CA TRP A 19 -12.47 -15.68 -6.52
C TRP A 19 -12.55 -14.45 -7.43
N LEU A 20 -13.61 -13.63 -7.33
CA LEU A 20 -13.69 -12.36 -8.08
C LEU A 20 -12.70 -11.31 -7.57
N ASN A 21 -12.27 -11.42 -6.30
CA ASN A 21 -11.33 -10.51 -5.68
C ASN A 21 -10.27 -11.32 -4.92
N VAL A 22 -9.06 -11.37 -5.45
CA VAL A 22 -7.93 -12.03 -4.80
C VAL A 22 -7.06 -10.96 -4.16
N ILE A 23 -6.99 -10.99 -2.82
CA ILE A 23 -6.17 -10.08 -2.03
C ILE A 23 -5.19 -10.93 -1.22
N VAL A 24 -3.90 -10.70 -1.42
CA VAL A 24 -2.81 -11.36 -0.70
C VAL A 24 -1.94 -10.29 -0.06
N GLN A 25 -1.79 -10.37 1.26
CA GLN A 25 -0.97 -9.47 2.07
C GLN A 25 -0.27 -10.27 3.17
N ARG A 26 0.49 -9.60 4.04
CA ARG A 26 1.09 -10.27 5.20
C ARG A 26 0.00 -10.96 6.07
N PRO A 27 0.30 -12.15 6.63
CA PRO A 27 1.55 -12.89 6.54
C PRO A 27 1.60 -13.86 5.34
N LEU A 28 0.67 -13.85 4.39
CA LEU A 28 0.66 -14.82 3.29
C LEU A 28 1.58 -14.41 2.13
N SER A 29 1.90 -13.13 2.00
CA SER A 29 2.65 -12.58 0.86
C SER A 29 4.04 -13.19 0.66
N TRP A 30 4.74 -13.58 1.74
CA TRP A 30 6.06 -14.23 1.65
C TRP A 30 6.00 -15.68 1.16
N ARG A 31 4.82 -16.31 1.18
CA ARG A 31 4.61 -17.69 0.71
C ARG A 31 4.12 -17.76 -0.73
N LEU A 32 3.72 -16.63 -1.31
CA LEU A 32 3.12 -16.57 -2.63
C LEU A 32 4.21 -16.51 -3.70
N ASN A 33 4.22 -17.50 -4.60
CA ASN A 33 5.02 -17.51 -5.82
C ASN A 33 4.11 -17.65 -7.05
N ASP A 34 4.70 -17.62 -8.25
CA ASP A 34 3.97 -17.69 -9.52
C ASP A 34 3.04 -18.90 -9.62
N GLU A 35 3.51 -20.09 -9.26
CA GLU A 35 2.71 -21.33 -9.36
C GLU A 35 1.47 -21.28 -8.47
N ILE A 36 1.64 -20.84 -7.21
CA ILE A 36 0.54 -20.72 -6.25
C ILE A 36 -0.43 -19.63 -6.71
N LEU A 37 0.08 -18.48 -7.17
CA LEU A 37 -0.72 -17.38 -7.67
C LEU A 37 -1.61 -17.83 -8.84
N ILE A 38 -1.01 -18.43 -9.88
CA ILE A 38 -1.73 -18.92 -11.06
C ILE A 38 -2.80 -19.94 -10.66
N LYS A 39 -2.48 -20.87 -9.76
CA LYS A 39 -3.42 -21.88 -9.26
C LYS A 39 -4.61 -21.29 -8.51
N ILE A 40 -4.40 -20.21 -7.76
CA ILE A 40 -5.48 -19.54 -7.03
C ILE A 40 -6.34 -18.74 -7.99
N THR A 41 -5.73 -17.96 -8.88
CA THR A 41 -6.45 -17.09 -9.82
C THR A 41 -7.17 -17.87 -10.92
N SER A 42 -6.73 -19.09 -11.25
CA SER A 42 -7.43 -19.92 -12.24
C SER A 42 -8.83 -20.32 -11.79
N LYS A 43 -9.09 -20.39 -10.47
CA LYS A 43 -10.42 -20.65 -9.91
C LYS A 43 -11.45 -19.59 -10.27
N ALA A 44 -11.00 -18.38 -10.59
CA ALA A 44 -11.88 -17.31 -11.05
C ALA A 44 -12.43 -17.54 -12.47
N ASN A 45 -11.96 -18.57 -13.20
CA ASN A 45 -12.41 -18.94 -14.54
C ASN A 45 -12.54 -17.74 -15.49
N GLY A 46 -11.53 -16.87 -15.49
CA GLY A 46 -11.47 -15.68 -16.33
C GLY A 46 -12.28 -14.47 -15.83
N ARG A 47 -12.93 -14.58 -14.67
CA ARG A 47 -13.81 -13.56 -14.09
C ARG A 47 -13.20 -12.78 -12.94
N LEU A 48 -11.91 -12.95 -12.65
CA LEU A 48 -11.22 -12.15 -11.63
C LEU A 48 -11.34 -10.67 -11.98
N LYS A 49 -11.82 -9.85 -11.04
CA LYS A 49 -11.99 -8.40 -11.20
C LYS A 49 -10.89 -7.62 -10.49
N THR A 50 -10.53 -8.06 -9.28
CA THR A 50 -9.52 -7.41 -8.46
C THR A 50 -8.38 -8.37 -8.15
N LEU A 51 -7.16 -7.96 -8.45
CA LEU A 51 -5.94 -8.62 -8.02
C LEU A 51 -5.13 -7.64 -7.17
N ALA A 52 -4.98 -7.94 -5.89
CA ALA A 52 -4.19 -7.17 -4.95
C ALA A 52 -3.10 -8.04 -4.31
N LEU A 53 -1.84 -7.80 -4.67
CA LEU A 53 -0.66 -8.49 -4.18
C LEU A 53 0.21 -7.49 -3.42
N ILE A 54 0.17 -7.54 -2.09
CA ILE A 54 0.86 -6.58 -1.22
C ILE A 54 2.13 -7.22 -0.70
N ASN A 55 3.29 -6.68 -1.08
CA ASN A 55 4.59 -7.16 -0.63
C ASN A 55 4.82 -8.65 -0.94
N CYS A 56 4.43 -9.09 -2.15
CA CYS A 56 4.59 -10.46 -2.66
C CYS A 56 5.89 -10.56 -3.48
N MET A 57 7.02 -10.70 -2.81
CA MET A 57 8.36 -10.55 -3.41
C MET A 57 8.77 -11.70 -4.35
N HIS A 58 8.13 -12.87 -4.24
CA HIS A 58 8.42 -14.05 -5.07
C HIS A 58 7.49 -14.21 -6.27
N VAL A 59 6.62 -13.22 -6.52
CA VAL A 59 5.84 -13.14 -7.76
C VAL A 59 6.66 -12.39 -8.79
N THR A 60 6.71 -12.92 -10.02
CA THR A 60 7.49 -12.35 -11.12
C THR A 60 6.61 -11.84 -12.26
N ASP A 61 7.23 -11.18 -13.23
CA ASP A 61 6.60 -10.77 -14.49
C ASP A 61 5.89 -11.93 -15.20
N HIS A 62 6.48 -13.13 -15.18
CA HIS A 62 5.88 -14.30 -15.81
C HIS A 62 4.57 -14.70 -15.10
N GLY A 63 4.58 -14.77 -13.77
CA GLY A 63 3.39 -15.04 -12.97
C GLY A 63 2.29 -14.02 -13.22
N LEU A 64 2.62 -12.73 -13.13
CA LEU A 64 1.67 -11.65 -13.40
C LEU A 64 1.08 -11.74 -14.81
N GLN A 65 1.93 -11.94 -15.82
CA GLN A 65 1.52 -12.01 -17.21
C GLN A 65 0.57 -13.20 -17.48
N ARG A 66 0.83 -14.36 -16.87
CA ARG A 66 -0.06 -15.52 -16.97
C ARG A 66 -1.44 -15.25 -16.36
N VAL A 67 -1.47 -14.60 -15.20
CA VAL A 67 -2.73 -14.28 -14.51
C VAL A 67 -3.61 -13.36 -15.35
N VAL A 68 -3.04 -12.28 -15.91
CA VAL A 68 -3.80 -11.31 -16.72
C VAL A 68 -4.26 -11.90 -18.06
N GLN A 69 -3.49 -12.82 -18.66
CA GLN A 69 -3.90 -13.54 -19.86
C GLN A 69 -5.10 -14.47 -19.60
N GLN A 70 -5.12 -15.14 -18.44
CA GLN A 70 -6.21 -16.03 -18.04
C GLN A 70 -7.44 -15.25 -17.56
N ASN A 71 -7.27 -14.04 -17.04
CA ASN A 71 -8.32 -13.22 -16.45
C ASN A 71 -8.41 -11.84 -17.11
N PRO A 72 -9.03 -11.76 -18.31
CA PRO A 72 -9.12 -10.50 -19.06
C PRO A 72 -10.10 -9.48 -18.46
N LEU A 73 -10.83 -9.83 -17.39
CA LEU A 73 -11.81 -8.95 -16.72
C LEU A 73 -11.24 -8.20 -15.52
N ILE A 74 -9.93 -8.33 -15.24
CA ILE A 74 -9.28 -7.59 -14.16
C ILE A 74 -9.37 -6.09 -14.48
N ASN A 75 -9.97 -5.34 -13.58
CA ASN A 75 -10.08 -3.88 -13.67
C ASN A 75 -9.46 -3.15 -12.47
N LYS A 76 -9.04 -3.87 -11.43
CA LYS A 76 -8.26 -3.32 -10.30
C LYS A 76 -7.00 -4.16 -10.11
N LEU A 77 -5.83 -3.57 -10.37
CA LEU A 77 -4.53 -4.23 -10.22
C LEU A 77 -3.68 -3.46 -9.21
N HIS A 78 -3.43 -4.07 -8.06
CA HIS A 78 -2.63 -3.47 -6.99
C HIS A 78 -1.48 -4.43 -6.68
N ILE A 79 -0.24 -4.02 -6.95
CA ILE A 79 0.96 -4.84 -6.73
C ILE A 79 2.07 -4.08 -5.97
N PRO A 80 1.73 -3.30 -4.92
CA PRO A 80 2.72 -2.51 -4.22
C PRO A 80 3.78 -3.38 -3.54
N ALA A 81 5.03 -2.91 -3.59
CA ALA A 81 6.21 -3.57 -3.06
C ALA A 81 6.40 -5.02 -3.55
N CYS A 82 5.85 -5.39 -4.71
CA CYS A 82 6.17 -6.66 -5.38
C CYS A 82 7.49 -6.54 -6.13
N THR A 83 8.60 -6.66 -5.41
CA THR A 83 9.96 -6.38 -5.92
C THR A 83 10.45 -7.37 -6.99
N GLY A 84 9.78 -8.52 -7.16
CA GLY A 84 10.04 -9.47 -8.24
C GLY A 84 9.40 -9.10 -9.59
N ILE A 85 8.57 -8.05 -9.61
CA ILE A 85 7.92 -7.53 -10.81
C ILE A 85 8.66 -6.27 -11.27
N THR A 86 8.94 -6.20 -12.57
CA THR A 86 9.67 -5.09 -13.21
C THR A 86 8.72 -4.07 -13.84
N PRO A 87 9.19 -2.83 -14.13
CA PRO A 87 8.41 -1.86 -14.91
C PRO A 87 7.89 -2.43 -16.25
N GLU A 88 8.71 -3.24 -16.92
CA GLU A 88 8.37 -3.92 -18.18
C GLU A 88 7.27 -4.96 -17.99
N GLY A 89 7.32 -5.73 -16.90
CA GLY A 89 6.28 -6.68 -16.52
C GLY A 89 4.93 -6.00 -16.28
N VAL A 90 4.93 -4.88 -15.56
CA VAL A 90 3.72 -4.06 -15.35
C VAL A 90 3.18 -3.55 -16.69
N LEU A 91 4.04 -3.01 -17.54
CA LEU A 91 3.65 -2.52 -18.87
C LEU A 91 3.04 -3.64 -19.74
N GLY A 92 3.64 -4.83 -19.73
CA GLY A 92 3.14 -6.01 -20.42
C GLY A 92 1.75 -6.40 -19.93
N ALA A 93 1.56 -6.40 -18.61
CA ALA A 93 0.29 -6.73 -17.98
C ALA A 93 -0.81 -5.70 -18.34
N VAL A 94 -0.51 -4.40 -18.22
CA VAL A 94 -1.45 -3.32 -18.57
C VAL A 94 -1.82 -3.36 -20.05
N LYS A 95 -0.85 -3.56 -20.95
CA LYS A 95 -1.11 -3.72 -22.39
C LYS A 95 -2.06 -4.89 -22.64
N THR A 96 -1.83 -6.02 -21.98
CA THR A 96 -2.67 -7.23 -22.15
C THR A 96 -4.10 -7.00 -21.69
N LEU A 97 -4.31 -6.34 -20.55
CA LEU A 97 -5.64 -6.05 -20.02
C LEU A 97 -6.38 -5.01 -20.88
N CYS A 98 -5.71 -3.91 -21.21
CA CYS A 98 -6.32 -2.80 -21.96
C CYS A 98 -6.52 -3.09 -23.45
N GLN A 99 -6.03 -4.21 -23.99
CA GLN A 99 -6.32 -4.66 -25.36
C GLN A 99 -7.79 -5.06 -25.60
N ARG A 100 -8.54 -5.48 -24.56
CA ARG A 100 -9.85 -6.17 -24.72
C ARG A 100 -11.05 -5.39 -24.17
N SER A 101 -11.14 -4.09 -24.44
CA SER A 101 -12.17 -3.13 -23.96
C SER A 101 -12.40 -3.04 -22.44
N ASN A 102 -11.82 -3.94 -21.64
CA ASN A 102 -11.80 -3.94 -20.17
C ASN A 102 -10.42 -3.47 -19.68
N CYS A 103 -10.18 -2.17 -19.76
CA CYS A 103 -8.97 -1.59 -19.20
C CYS A 103 -9.08 -1.39 -17.68
N LEU A 104 -7.94 -1.22 -17.01
CA LEU A 104 -7.91 -1.01 -15.57
C LEU A 104 -8.61 0.31 -15.19
N LYS A 105 -9.43 0.26 -14.15
CA LYS A 105 -9.94 1.42 -13.42
C LYS A 105 -8.91 1.94 -12.42
N THR A 106 -8.16 1.05 -11.79
CA THR A 106 -7.14 1.39 -10.79
C THR A 106 -5.88 0.53 -10.97
N LEU A 107 -4.72 1.18 -10.90
CA LEU A 107 -3.40 0.59 -10.90
C LEU A 107 -2.61 1.12 -9.69
N SER A 108 -2.13 0.24 -8.83
CA SER A 108 -1.22 0.63 -7.74
C SER A 108 0.08 -0.16 -7.84
N ILE A 109 1.19 0.55 -7.98
CA ILE A 109 2.52 -0.01 -8.25
C ILE A 109 3.60 0.63 -7.39
N ASN A 110 3.23 1.32 -6.31
CA ASN A 110 4.20 1.92 -5.41
C ASN A 110 5.17 0.89 -4.83
N GLY A 111 6.47 1.24 -4.80
CA GLY A 111 7.51 0.34 -4.28
C GLY A 111 8.02 -0.70 -5.28
N ILE A 112 7.57 -0.69 -6.53
CA ILE A 112 8.32 -1.32 -7.63
C ILE A 112 9.53 -0.43 -7.94
N TYR A 113 10.71 -1.06 -8.03
CA TYR A 113 11.97 -0.34 -8.26
C TYR A 113 12.12 0.11 -9.71
N ASN A 114 12.91 1.16 -9.92
CA ASN A 114 13.35 1.64 -11.24
C ASN A 114 12.22 2.02 -12.22
N ILE A 115 11.03 2.37 -11.73
CA ILE A 115 10.03 3.03 -12.57
C ILE A 115 10.55 4.42 -12.94
N GLN A 116 10.63 4.68 -14.23
CA GLN A 116 11.12 5.93 -14.82
C GLN A 116 9.94 6.68 -15.45
N LYS A 117 10.18 7.93 -15.85
CA LYS A 117 9.16 8.78 -16.46
C LYS A 117 8.58 8.14 -17.72
N GLU A 118 9.41 7.54 -18.56
CA GLU A 118 9.01 6.89 -19.81
C GLU A 118 8.05 5.73 -19.52
N HIS A 119 8.32 4.95 -18.48
CA HIS A 119 7.43 3.88 -18.03
C HIS A 119 6.07 4.44 -17.58
N LEU A 120 6.07 5.51 -16.77
CA LEU A 120 4.86 6.17 -16.30
C LEU A 120 4.02 6.72 -17.45
N ASP A 121 4.63 7.45 -18.38
CA ASP A 121 3.97 8.02 -19.55
C ASP A 121 3.33 6.92 -20.42
N MET A 122 4.03 5.80 -20.62
CA MET A 122 3.51 4.64 -21.35
C MET A 122 2.34 3.96 -20.62
N LEU A 123 2.39 3.87 -19.28
CA LEU A 123 1.27 3.34 -18.49
C LEU A 123 0.04 4.23 -18.64
N ILE A 124 0.19 5.54 -18.41
CA ILE A 124 -0.89 6.53 -18.55
C ILE A 124 -1.50 6.47 -19.96
N MET A 125 -0.66 6.43 -21.00
CA MET A 125 -1.12 6.33 -22.37
C MET A 125 -1.94 5.06 -22.63
N ASN A 126 -1.52 3.90 -22.08
CA ASN A 126 -2.26 2.65 -22.28
C ASN A 126 -3.56 2.59 -21.46
N LEU A 127 -3.56 3.17 -20.25
CA LEU A 127 -4.73 3.24 -19.39
C LEU A 127 -5.78 4.21 -19.91
N GLY A 128 -5.35 5.34 -20.49
CA GLY A 128 -6.22 6.40 -21.02
C GLY A 128 -6.89 6.11 -22.37
N LYS A 129 -6.63 4.96 -23.01
CA LYS A 129 -7.19 4.63 -24.34
C LYS A 129 -8.72 4.59 -24.40
N ASN A 130 -9.39 4.39 -23.26
CA ASN A 130 -10.84 4.18 -23.18
C ASN A 130 -11.56 5.22 -22.29
N GLN A 131 -10.90 6.31 -21.87
CA GLN A 131 -11.50 7.33 -21.00
C GLN A 131 -11.83 8.63 -21.77
N PRO A 132 -13.03 9.22 -21.58
CA PRO A 132 -13.33 10.57 -22.05
C PRO A 132 -12.43 11.61 -21.37
N LEU A 133 -11.95 12.62 -22.13
CA LEU A 133 -11.05 13.68 -21.63
C LEU A 133 -11.59 14.44 -20.39
N GLU A 134 -12.91 14.47 -20.18
CA GLU A 134 -13.57 15.19 -19.09
C GLU A 134 -13.39 14.51 -17.71
N GLU A 135 -13.14 13.20 -17.66
CA GLU A 135 -12.91 12.46 -16.41
C GLU A 135 -11.46 12.51 -15.95
N GLN A 136 -10.51 12.76 -16.86
CA GLN A 136 -9.08 12.89 -16.54
C GLN A 136 -8.79 14.13 -15.68
N GLN A 137 -9.62 15.17 -15.76
CA GLN A 137 -9.46 16.42 -15.00
C GLN A 137 -10.18 16.43 -13.64
N LYS A 138 -11.16 15.55 -13.42
CA LYS A 138 -11.95 15.49 -12.16
C LYS A 138 -11.29 14.67 -11.04
N GLN A 139 -10.22 13.93 -11.31
CA GLN A 139 -9.63 12.95 -10.37
C GLN A 139 -8.63 13.51 -9.35
N GLN A 140 -8.47 14.83 -9.22
CA GLN A 140 -7.47 15.40 -8.30
C GLN A 140 -8.05 15.62 -6.89
N GLN A 141 -8.56 14.54 -6.26
CA GLN A 141 -8.73 14.55 -4.81
C GLN A 141 -7.35 14.58 -4.15
N PRO A 142 -7.16 15.34 -3.05
CA PRO A 142 -5.88 15.39 -2.35
C PRO A 142 -5.48 14.01 -1.82
N VAL A 143 -4.20 13.65 -1.95
CA VAL A 143 -3.67 12.37 -1.45
C VAL A 143 -2.85 12.63 -0.20
N TYR A 144 -3.32 12.13 0.94
CA TYR A 144 -2.70 12.38 2.24
C TYR A 144 -1.79 11.25 2.68
N TYR A 145 -0.65 11.61 3.28
CA TYR A 145 0.40 10.66 3.68
C TYR A 145 -0.03 9.66 4.75
N HIS A 146 -0.88 10.07 5.69
CA HIS A 146 -1.36 9.19 6.77
C HIS A 146 -2.31 8.10 6.26
N GLU A 147 -2.82 8.23 5.03
CA GLU A 147 -3.69 7.23 4.40
C GLU A 147 -2.95 6.19 3.56
N ARG A 148 -1.62 6.31 3.40
CA ARG A 148 -0.84 5.50 2.45
C ARG A 148 -0.87 3.99 2.71
N CYS A 149 -1.14 3.56 3.94
CA CYS A 149 -1.28 2.14 4.29
C CYS A 149 -2.74 1.72 4.54
N SER A 150 -3.71 2.63 4.34
CA SER A 150 -5.13 2.31 4.34
C SER A 150 -5.48 1.59 3.03
N PHE A 151 -4.95 0.38 2.86
CA PHE A 151 -5.26 -0.50 1.74
C PHE A 151 -6.64 -1.13 1.96
N SER A 152 -7.67 -0.31 2.03
CA SER A 152 -9.05 -0.78 2.00
C SER A 152 -9.42 -1.03 0.54
N VAL A 153 -9.21 -2.24 0.04
CA VAL A 153 -9.67 -2.69 -1.30
C VAL A 153 -11.17 -2.40 -1.55
N PHE A 154 -11.91 -2.15 -0.46
CA PHE A 154 -13.33 -1.85 -0.41
C PHE A 154 -13.69 -0.38 -0.16
N LYS A 155 -12.73 0.58 -0.17
CA LYS A 155 -13.09 2.02 -0.19
C LYS A 155 -13.93 2.27 -1.46
N GLN A 156 -15.00 3.06 -1.32
CA GLN A 156 -15.95 3.36 -2.39
C GLN A 156 -15.24 3.70 -3.71
N GLU A 157 -15.78 3.21 -4.84
CA GLU A 157 -15.13 3.25 -6.16
C GLU A 157 -14.82 4.67 -6.68
N GLU A 158 -15.36 5.71 -6.05
CA GLU A 158 -15.37 7.10 -6.53
C GLU A 158 -14.09 7.90 -6.16
N SER A 159 -13.20 7.38 -5.31
CA SER A 159 -12.06 8.15 -4.78
C SER A 159 -10.68 7.71 -5.32
N TRP A 160 -10.61 6.59 -6.07
CA TRP A 160 -9.33 6.05 -6.51
C TRP A 160 -8.82 6.76 -7.77
N ARG A 161 -7.63 7.34 -7.68
CA ARG A 161 -6.86 7.76 -8.86
C ARG A 161 -6.53 6.52 -9.72
N LEU A 162 -6.48 6.73 -11.04
CA LEU A 162 -6.16 5.67 -12.00
C LEU A 162 -4.80 5.01 -11.73
N ILE A 163 -3.80 5.78 -11.31
CA ILE A 163 -2.46 5.32 -10.92
C ILE A 163 -1.99 6.06 -9.65
N ASP A 164 -1.24 5.37 -8.78
CA ASP A 164 -0.74 5.89 -7.50
C ASP A 164 0.60 6.64 -7.59
N LEU A 165 1.22 6.68 -8.77
CA LEU A 165 2.51 7.32 -9.02
C LEU A 165 2.39 8.59 -9.84
N GLU A 166 3.25 9.55 -9.53
CA GLU A 166 3.39 10.81 -10.25
C GLU A 166 4.85 11.26 -10.27
N ILE A 167 5.16 12.25 -11.10
CA ILE A 167 6.45 12.94 -11.04
C ILE A 167 6.44 13.88 -9.83
N CYS A 168 7.36 13.66 -8.89
CA CYS A 168 7.48 14.51 -7.71
C CYS A 168 7.89 15.94 -8.09
N PRO A 169 7.15 16.99 -7.69
CA PRO A 169 7.48 18.37 -8.04
C PRO A 169 8.75 18.91 -7.35
N ARG A 170 9.35 18.14 -6.44
CA ARG A 170 10.55 18.53 -5.66
C ARG A 170 11.83 17.88 -6.19
N CYS A 171 11.78 16.59 -6.53
CA CYS A 171 12.95 15.84 -7.02
C CYS A 171 12.83 15.33 -8.45
N PHE A 172 11.68 15.53 -9.10
CA PHE A 172 11.41 15.09 -10.48
C PHE A 172 11.45 13.57 -10.72
N GLU A 173 11.56 12.78 -9.65
CA GLU A 173 11.47 11.32 -9.69
C GLU A 173 10.02 10.82 -9.68
N VAL A 174 9.78 9.66 -10.30
CA VAL A 174 8.48 8.98 -10.27
C VAL A 174 8.24 8.33 -8.91
N ARG A 175 7.31 8.86 -8.12
CA ARG A 175 7.04 8.45 -6.73
C ARG A 175 5.56 8.65 -6.38
N MET A 176 5.12 8.07 -5.26
CA MET A 176 3.89 8.56 -4.63
C MET A 176 4.11 10.01 -4.17
N VAL A 177 3.18 10.89 -4.52
CA VAL A 177 3.21 12.31 -4.17
C VAL A 177 2.03 12.64 -3.28
N TYR A 178 2.31 13.31 -2.17
CA TYR A 178 1.33 13.62 -1.15
C TYR A 178 1.08 15.12 -1.06
N ASP A 179 -0.18 15.46 -0.80
CA ASP A 179 -0.65 16.79 -0.44
C ASP A 179 -0.57 16.96 1.10
N CYS A 180 -0.41 18.20 1.56
CA CYS A 180 -0.35 18.51 2.99
C CYS A 180 -1.74 18.86 3.54
N PRO A 181 -2.20 18.21 4.63
CA PRO A 181 -3.48 18.55 5.26
C PRO A 181 -3.43 19.79 6.16
N LYS A 182 -2.25 20.37 6.42
CA LYS A 182 -2.10 21.56 7.26
C LYS A 182 -2.66 22.80 6.56
N GLU A 183 -3.53 23.56 7.22
CA GLU A 183 -4.19 24.74 6.63
C GLU A 183 -3.22 25.79 6.09
N HIS A 184 -2.13 26.07 6.81
CA HIS A 184 -1.13 27.05 6.35
C HIS A 184 -0.41 26.59 5.08
N CYS A 185 -0.39 25.29 4.79
CA CYS A 185 0.18 24.73 3.56
C CYS A 185 -0.79 24.75 2.37
N THR A 186 -2.09 24.90 2.62
CA THR A 186 -3.13 24.90 1.58
C THR A 186 -3.53 26.31 1.14
N ARG A 187 -3.17 27.35 1.92
CA ARG A 187 -3.40 28.76 1.57
C ARG A 187 -2.50 29.18 0.39
N ARG A 188 -3.13 29.69 -0.68
CA ARG A 188 -2.48 30.14 -1.93
C ARG A 188 -1.68 31.45 -1.81
N GLU A 189 -1.68 32.06 -0.64
CA GLU A 189 -1.11 33.40 -0.40
C GLU A 189 0.40 33.38 -0.08
N TRP A 190 1.02 32.19 0.04
CA TRP A 190 2.45 32.07 0.25
C TRP A 190 3.22 31.92 -1.08
N PRO A 191 4.25 32.74 -1.35
CA PRO A 191 5.02 32.72 -2.61
C PRO A 191 5.95 31.50 -2.76
N LEU A 192 5.89 30.52 -1.84
CA LEU A 192 6.66 29.29 -1.89
C LEU A 192 5.83 28.17 -2.52
N ALA A 193 6.47 27.34 -3.35
CA ALA A 193 5.83 26.22 -4.03
C ALA A 193 4.95 25.38 -3.07
N PRO A 194 3.79 24.86 -3.52
CA PRO A 194 2.84 24.14 -2.67
C PRO A 194 3.52 23.01 -1.88
N CYS A 195 3.04 22.74 -0.65
CA CYS A 195 3.58 21.69 0.23
C CYS A 195 3.16 20.29 -0.27
N ARG A 196 3.65 19.96 -1.45
CA ARG A 196 3.37 18.78 -2.23
C ARG A 196 4.69 18.12 -2.62
N GLY A 197 4.79 16.82 -2.43
CA GLY A 197 6.04 16.09 -2.65
C GLY A 197 5.97 14.65 -2.18
N CYS A 198 6.97 13.87 -2.58
CA CYS A 198 7.13 12.50 -2.11
C CYS A 198 7.60 12.46 -0.65
N ASN A 199 7.54 11.27 -0.05
CA ASN A 199 7.97 11.01 1.33
C ASN A 199 9.46 11.26 1.59
N PHE A 200 10.31 11.29 0.55
CA PHE A 200 11.74 11.59 0.69
C PHE A 200 12.04 13.09 0.64
N CYS A 201 11.23 13.88 -0.06
CA CYS A 201 11.44 15.32 -0.19
C CYS A 201 10.80 16.12 0.94
N ILE A 202 9.71 15.61 1.51
CA ILE A 202 8.97 16.28 2.60
C ILE A 202 8.71 15.22 3.67
N PRO A 203 9.43 15.27 4.81
CA PRO A 203 9.09 14.47 5.99
C PRO A 203 7.67 14.80 6.45
N ARG A 204 6.88 13.77 6.76
CA ARG A 204 5.47 13.92 7.13
C ARG A 204 5.16 13.09 8.36
N CYS A 205 4.31 13.63 9.22
CA CYS A 205 3.84 12.95 10.43
C CYS A 205 3.00 11.72 10.05
N GLU A 206 3.29 10.57 10.65
CA GLU A 206 2.52 9.35 10.43
C GLU A 206 1.04 9.47 10.80
N ASN A 207 0.75 10.24 11.85
CA ASN A 207 -0.60 10.29 12.42
C ASN A 207 -1.55 11.23 11.66
N CYS A 208 -1.07 12.40 11.25
CA CYS A 208 -1.89 13.43 10.58
C CYS A 208 -1.50 13.66 9.12
N GLY A 209 -0.33 13.20 8.64
CA GLY A 209 0.16 13.40 7.27
C GLY A 209 0.67 14.81 6.97
N GLY A 210 0.63 15.72 7.95
CA GLY A 210 1.19 17.06 7.86
C GLY A 210 2.71 17.04 7.68
N CYS A 211 3.26 18.00 6.93
CA CYS A 211 4.71 18.17 6.82
C CYS A 211 5.34 18.47 8.19
N ILE A 212 6.54 17.98 8.41
CA ILE A 212 7.35 18.26 9.59
C ILE A 212 8.50 19.18 9.15
N GLU A 213 8.71 20.27 9.88
CA GLU A 213 9.80 21.20 9.62
C GLU A 213 11.14 20.56 10.03
N SER A 214 12.21 20.88 9.31
CA SER A 214 13.52 20.28 9.52
C SER A 214 14.08 20.63 10.90
N GLY A 215 14.08 19.69 11.84
CA GLY A 215 14.79 19.82 13.12
C GLY A 215 14.16 19.10 14.31
N GLU A 216 12.83 18.96 14.34
CA GLU A 216 12.10 18.39 15.50
C GLU A 216 11.15 17.29 15.01
N VAL A 217 11.71 16.08 14.81
CA VAL A 217 10.93 14.87 14.60
C VAL A 217 10.81 14.14 15.92
N GLU A 218 9.59 13.78 16.29
CA GLU A 218 9.37 12.91 17.44
C GLU A 218 9.24 11.47 16.96
N GLU A 219 9.96 10.55 17.60
CA GLU A 219 9.95 9.13 17.21
C GLU A 219 8.93 8.33 18.01
N GLY A 220 8.26 7.41 17.33
CA GLY A 220 7.48 6.35 17.96
C GLY A 220 8.33 5.14 18.37
N ALA A 221 7.73 4.25 19.14
CA ALA A 221 8.28 2.94 19.45
C ALA A 221 8.35 2.02 18.21
N CYS A 222 7.71 2.40 17.10
CA CYS A 222 7.79 1.74 15.80
C CYS A 222 8.76 2.43 14.82
N GLU A 223 9.64 3.33 15.31
CA GLU A 223 10.61 4.11 14.49
C GLU A 223 9.97 5.11 13.49
N ASP A 224 8.66 5.13 13.45
CA ASP A 224 7.85 6.11 12.74
C ASP A 224 8.01 7.52 13.32
N ILE A 225 7.90 8.54 12.46
CA ILE A 225 8.03 9.95 12.84
C ILE A 225 6.68 10.66 13.01
N PHE A 226 6.63 11.56 13.98
CA PHE A 226 5.44 12.35 14.33
C PHE A 226 5.79 13.83 14.42
N CYS A 227 4.80 14.69 14.15
CA CYS A 227 4.88 16.06 14.63
C CYS A 227 4.63 16.08 16.15
N LEU A 228 5.21 17.08 16.83
CA LEU A 228 5.11 17.25 18.28
C LEU A 228 3.66 17.18 18.79
N GLU A 229 2.73 17.88 18.13
CA GLU A 229 1.32 17.89 18.51
C GLU A 229 0.71 16.47 18.50
N CYS A 230 0.94 15.69 17.44
CA CYS A 230 0.44 14.32 17.38
C CYS A 230 1.14 13.43 18.41
N TRP A 231 2.45 13.58 18.57
CA TRP A 231 3.22 12.79 19.52
C TRP A 231 2.73 12.99 20.95
N LEU A 232 2.40 14.22 21.34
CA LEU A 232 1.87 14.54 22.67
C LEU A 232 0.50 13.88 22.94
N GLN A 233 -0.37 13.79 21.93
CA GLN A 233 -1.73 13.27 22.07
C GLN A 233 -1.83 11.74 22.00
N LEU A 234 -0.84 11.06 21.43
CA LEU A 234 -0.88 9.60 21.30
C LEU A 234 -0.60 8.89 22.64
N PRO A 235 -1.26 7.74 22.90
CA PRO A 235 -0.91 6.86 24.02
C PRO A 235 0.55 6.42 23.93
N LYS A 236 1.26 6.41 25.07
CA LYS A 236 2.70 6.13 25.16
C LYS A 236 3.00 4.89 25.97
N CYS A 237 4.10 4.24 25.63
CA CYS A 237 4.68 3.18 26.44
C CYS A 237 5.05 3.73 27.82
N SER A 238 4.68 3.03 28.89
CA SER A 238 4.99 3.45 30.26
C SER A 238 6.50 3.49 30.58
N PHE A 239 7.34 2.83 29.78
CA PHE A 239 8.79 2.76 30.00
C PHE A 239 9.58 3.76 29.15
N CYS A 240 9.45 3.69 27.82
CA CYS A 240 10.22 4.55 26.93
C CYS A 240 9.54 5.87 26.59
N ASN A 241 8.30 6.09 27.06
CA ASN A 241 7.49 7.27 26.77
C ASN A 241 7.32 7.56 25.26
N LYS A 242 7.40 6.53 24.41
CA LYS A 242 7.16 6.64 22.95
C LYS A 242 5.80 6.05 22.56
N PRO A 243 5.06 6.66 21.60
CA PRO A 243 3.81 6.14 21.09
C PRO A 243 4.00 5.13 19.95
N TYR A 244 2.95 4.39 19.60
CA TYR A 244 2.85 3.69 18.30
C TYR A 244 2.04 4.53 17.30
N CYS A 245 2.36 4.39 16.01
CA CYS A 245 1.51 4.95 14.96
C CYS A 245 0.17 4.20 14.89
N LYS A 246 -0.83 4.79 14.22
CA LYS A 246 -2.16 4.18 14.05
C LYS A 246 -2.14 2.79 13.41
N GLN A 247 -1.09 2.47 12.63
CA GLN A 247 -0.94 1.19 11.95
C GLN A 247 -0.37 0.09 12.86
N HIS A 248 0.29 0.48 13.94
CA HIS A 248 1.00 -0.42 14.87
C HIS A 248 0.35 -0.42 16.28
N THR A 249 -0.90 0.02 16.40
CA THR A 249 -1.63 0.02 17.68
C THR A 249 -1.87 -1.39 18.23
N ASN A 250 -1.90 -2.40 17.37
CA ASN A 250 -2.01 -3.80 17.78
C ASN A 250 -0.68 -4.39 18.29
N TRP A 251 0.41 -3.63 18.30
CA TRP A 251 1.72 -4.07 18.83
C TRP A 251 1.89 -3.77 20.32
N TRP A 252 0.90 -3.13 20.95
CA TRP A 252 0.89 -2.93 22.39
C TRP A 252 0.79 -4.27 23.13
N CYS A 253 1.72 -4.52 24.04
CA CYS A 253 1.57 -5.51 25.10
C CYS A 253 0.73 -4.88 26.22
N THR A 254 -0.26 -5.63 26.72
CA THR A 254 -1.09 -5.21 27.86
C THR A 254 -0.63 -5.92 29.11
N SER A 255 -0.22 -5.15 30.12
CA SER A 255 0.09 -5.69 31.44
C SER A 255 -1.19 -5.93 32.25
N SER A 256 -1.08 -6.69 33.33
CA SER A 256 -2.15 -6.89 34.32
C SER A 256 -2.66 -5.58 34.93
N ASP A 257 -1.88 -4.49 34.90
CA ASP A 257 -2.25 -3.18 35.45
C ASP A 257 -2.84 -2.22 34.39
N SER A 258 -3.21 -2.74 33.21
CA SER A 258 -3.71 -1.95 32.07
C SER A 258 -2.72 -0.91 31.53
N SER A 259 -1.44 -1.01 31.88
CA SER A 259 -0.39 -0.16 31.32
C SER A 259 -0.01 -0.62 29.91
N LEU A 260 0.23 0.35 29.02
CA LEU A 260 0.66 0.09 27.65
C LEU A 260 2.18 -0.09 27.63
N ILE A 261 2.64 -1.26 27.19
CA ILE A 261 4.06 -1.57 27.05
C ILE A 261 4.33 -1.84 25.57
N CYS A 262 5.31 -1.14 25.00
CA CYS A 262 5.72 -1.42 23.63
C CYS A 262 6.54 -2.70 23.57
N LYS A 263 6.48 -3.40 22.44
CA LYS A 263 7.15 -4.70 22.24
C LYS A 263 8.65 -4.69 22.60
N VAL A 264 9.35 -3.60 22.27
CA VAL A 264 10.78 -3.45 22.58
C VAL A 264 11.02 -3.38 24.09
N CYS A 265 10.20 -2.65 24.83
CA CYS A 265 10.34 -2.57 26.29
C CYS A 265 9.92 -3.88 26.96
N ASP A 266 8.90 -4.55 26.44
CA ASP A 266 8.43 -5.86 26.92
C ASP A 266 9.53 -6.93 26.80
N GLU A 267 10.12 -7.06 25.60
CA GLU A 267 11.23 -7.99 25.34
C GLU A 267 12.45 -7.71 26.22
N ASN A 268 12.79 -6.43 26.45
CA ASN A 268 13.91 -6.05 27.32
C ASN A 268 13.61 -6.23 28.81
N SER A 269 12.33 -6.24 29.22
CA SER A 269 11.94 -6.47 30.61
C SER A 269 12.09 -7.94 31.03
N HIS A 270 11.92 -8.87 30.08
CA HIS A 270 12.12 -10.30 30.33
C HIS A 270 13.59 -10.72 30.35
N GLY A 271 14.50 -9.91 29.78
CA GLY A 271 15.94 -10.17 29.76
C GLY A 271 16.64 -10.12 31.12
N TYR A 272 15.99 -9.60 32.17
CA TYR A 272 16.54 -9.50 33.52
C TYR A 272 16.10 -10.63 34.47
N THR A 273 15.42 -11.68 33.99
CA THR A 273 14.82 -12.68 34.88
C THR A 273 15.59 -13.99 35.05
N TYR A 274 16.80 -14.17 34.50
CA TYR A 274 17.55 -15.42 34.76
C TYR A 274 19.07 -15.35 34.53
N THR A 275 19.83 -14.56 35.30
CA THR A 275 21.24 -14.85 35.64
C THR A 275 21.74 -13.99 36.81
N ASP A 276 21.10 -14.09 37.97
CA ASP A 276 21.73 -13.70 39.25
C ASP A 276 21.30 -14.69 40.35
N VAL A 277 21.68 -15.95 40.14
CA VAL A 277 21.94 -16.88 41.25
C VAL A 277 23.20 -17.64 40.87
N LEU A 278 24.33 -17.18 41.39
CA LEU A 278 25.36 -17.96 42.11
C LEU A 278 26.49 -17.03 42.57
#